data_AF-A0A931ISD9-F1
#
_entry.id   AF-A0A931ISD9-F1
#
_cell.length_a   1.000
_cell.length_b   1.000
_cell.length_c   1.000
_cell.angle_alpha   90.00
_cell.angle_beta   90.00
_cell.angle_gamma   90.00
#
_symmetry.space_group_name_H-M   'P 1'
#
loop_
_entity.id
_entity.type
_entity.pdbx_description
1 polymer ?
#
loop_
_entity_poly.entity_id
_entity_poly.type
_entity_poly.pdbx_seq_one_letter_code
_entity_poly.pdbx_strand_id
1 'polypeptide(L)'
;MCKALFVFLLDHHFDWVIKSKCNTVLYRKITSSGRRDRYSARQLVKEAHTSPVSQPDSALAAIGLQDIYMKLPYPATERNGQATTEYRLVPIAAVVATRLKEDEESNDLVKNNGSIFHIPEK
;
A
#
# COMPACT_ATOMS: atom_id res chain seq x y z
N MET A 1 7.31 6.27 1.01
CA MET A 1 7.50 6.79 -0.36
C MET A 1 7.52 8.31 -0.30
N CYS A 2 8.47 8.97 -0.94
CA CYS A 2 8.44 10.43 -1.05
C CYS A 2 7.40 10.84 -2.11
N LYS A 3 6.65 11.90 -1.84
CA LYS A 3 5.56 12.36 -2.73
C LYS A 3 6.09 12.81 -4.10
N ALA A 4 7.31 13.34 -4.14
CA ALA A 4 7.97 13.78 -5.37
C ALA A 4 8.21 12.63 -6.36
N LEU A 5 8.71 11.48 -5.87
CA LEU A 5 8.91 10.30 -6.73
C LEU A 5 7.58 9.80 -7.31
N PHE A 6 6.51 9.85 -6.52
CA PHE A 6 5.20 9.41 -6.99
C PHE A 6 4.65 10.31 -8.09
N VAL A 7 4.77 11.63 -7.93
CA VAL A 7 4.38 12.59 -8.97
C VAL A 7 5.19 12.36 -10.24
N PHE A 8 6.50 12.16 -10.12
CA PHE A 8 7.37 11.83 -11.25
C PHE A 8 6.89 10.56 -12.00
N LEU A 9 6.60 9.47 -11.28
CA LEU A 9 6.13 8.23 -11.90
C LEU A 9 4.80 8.42 -12.66
N LEU A 10 3.88 9.21 -12.10
CA LEU A 10 2.61 9.53 -12.75
C LEU A 10 2.78 10.41 -13.99
N ASP A 11 3.58 11.47 -13.89
CA ASP A 11 3.79 12.42 -14.99
C ASP A 11 4.51 11.77 -16.19
N HIS A 12 5.27 10.70 -15.95
CA HIS A 12 5.94 9.91 -16.99
C HIS A 12 5.18 8.64 -17.40
N HIS A 13 3.95 8.43 -16.91
CA HIS A 13 3.12 7.26 -17.23
C HIS A 13 3.79 5.91 -16.96
N PHE A 14 4.65 5.84 -15.94
CA PHE A 14 5.23 4.56 -15.54
C PHE A 14 4.20 3.72 -14.78
N ASP A 15 4.14 2.43 -15.09
CA ASP A 15 3.50 1.45 -14.21
C ASP A 15 4.38 1.28 -12.95
N TRP A 16 3.78 1.39 -11.77
CA TRP A 16 4.50 1.26 -10.52
C TRP A 16 3.73 0.38 -9.53
N VAL A 17 4.49 -0.38 -8.75
CA VAL A 17 3.99 -1.12 -7.60
C VAL A 17 4.85 -0.71 -6.41
N ILE A 18 4.20 -0.29 -5.32
CA ILE A 18 4.92 0.14 -4.12
C ILE A 18 4.41 -0.62 -2.91
N LYS A 19 5.35 -0.97 -2.03
CA LYS A 19 5.01 -1.35 -0.67
C LYS A 19 4.80 -0.08 0.16
N SER A 20 3.61 0.09 0.71
CA SER A 20 3.33 1.20 1.62
C SER A 20 3.92 0.92 3.01
N LYS A 21 4.42 1.96 3.67
CA LYS A 21 4.75 1.89 5.10
C LYS A 21 3.46 2.04 5.91
N CYS A 22 3.44 1.52 7.14
CA CYS A 22 2.28 1.55 8.05
C CYS A 22 1.74 2.97 8.33
N ASN A 23 2.58 3.98 8.15
CA ASN A 23 2.22 5.39 8.32
C ASN A 23 1.69 6.07 7.03
N THR A 24 1.55 5.32 5.94
CA THR A 24 0.99 5.85 4.69
C THR A 24 -0.51 6.03 4.85
N VAL A 25 -0.98 7.27 4.80
CA VAL A 25 -2.41 7.57 4.89
C VAL A 25 -3.05 7.40 3.51
N LEU A 26 -3.91 6.39 3.40
CA LEU A 26 -4.76 6.14 2.24
C LEU A 26 -6.20 6.51 2.55
N TYR A 27 -6.95 6.93 1.54
CA TYR A 27 -8.34 7.35 1.68
C TYR A 27 -9.27 6.44 0.90
N ARG A 28 -10.39 6.03 1.48
CA ARG A 28 -11.48 5.35 0.77
C ARG A 28 -12.51 6.38 0.31
N LYS A 29 -12.96 6.31 -0.94
CA LYS A 29 -14.14 7.06 -1.41
C LYS A 29 -15.41 6.41 -0.88
N ILE A 30 -16.24 7.21 -0.24
CA ILE A 30 -17.54 6.82 0.31
C ILE A 30 -18.60 7.45 -0.58
N THR A 31 -19.14 6.63 -1.46
CA THR A 31 -20.28 7.02 -2.30
C THR A 31 -21.55 6.79 -1.49
N SER A 32 -22.16 7.87 -1.00
CA SER A 32 -23.48 7.82 -0.36
C SER A 32 -24.49 8.33 -1.37
N SER A 33 -25.48 7.50 -1.73
CA SER A 33 -26.55 7.85 -2.67
C SER A 33 -27.15 9.21 -2.30
N GLY A 34 -26.92 10.23 -3.15
CA GLY A 34 -27.47 11.58 -2.97
C GLY A 34 -26.64 12.57 -2.14
N ARG A 35 -25.43 12.23 -1.69
CA ARG A 35 -24.53 13.17 -0.97
C ARG A 35 -23.19 13.33 -1.68
N ARG A 36 -22.52 14.48 -1.45
CA ARG A 36 -21.15 14.72 -1.92
C ARG A 36 -20.23 13.59 -1.48
N ASP A 37 -19.34 13.19 -2.39
CA ASP A 37 -18.30 12.19 -2.13
C ASP A 37 -17.50 12.55 -0.88
N ARG A 38 -17.38 11.60 0.05
CA ARG A 38 -16.56 11.74 1.27
C ARG A 38 -15.37 10.80 1.20
N TYR A 39 -14.26 11.22 1.80
CA TYR A 39 -13.02 10.43 1.81
C TYR A 39 -12.54 10.23 3.25
N SER A 40 -12.33 8.97 3.66
CA SER A 40 -11.92 8.64 5.04
C SER A 40 -10.80 7.60 5.07
N ALA A 41 -9.77 7.86 5.87
CA ALA A 41 -8.70 6.91 6.12
C ALA A 41 -9.07 5.82 7.14
N ARG A 42 -9.97 6.15 8.09
CA ARG A 42 -10.32 5.27 9.22
C ARG A 42 -11.08 4.02 8.79
N GLN A 43 -11.88 4.12 7.73
CA GLN A 43 -12.64 2.98 7.20
C GLN A 43 -11.74 1.95 6.52
N LEU A 44 -10.70 2.43 5.83
CA LEU A 44 -9.75 1.58 5.10
C LEU A 44 -9.00 0.65 6.04
N VAL A 45 -8.56 1.14 7.20
CA VAL A 45 -7.90 0.33 8.23
C VAL A 45 -8.83 -0.75 8.76
N LYS A 46 -10.11 -0.44 9.02
CA LYS A 46 -11.06 -1.45 9.50
C LYS A 46 -11.23 -2.56 8.46
N GLU A 47 -11.56 -2.21 7.22
CA GLU A 47 -11.82 -3.16 6.15
C GLU A 47 -10.59 -4.02 5.80
N ALA A 48 -9.42 -3.39 5.63
CA ALA A 48 -8.17 -4.08 5.33
C ALA A 48 -7.76 -5.13 6.39
N HIS A 49 -8.16 -4.92 7.65
CA HIS A 49 -7.86 -5.84 8.75
C HIS A 49 -8.99 -6.83 9.06
N THR A 50 -10.15 -6.75 8.39
CA THR A 50 -11.31 -7.55 8.82
C THR A 50 -11.22 -9.02 8.40
N SER A 51 -10.63 -9.37 7.25
CA SER A 51 -10.18 -10.73 6.92
C SER A 51 -9.56 -10.76 5.50
N PRO A 52 -8.24 -10.90 5.36
CA PRO A 52 -7.64 -11.16 4.05
C PRO A 52 -7.98 -12.58 3.60
N VAL A 53 -8.22 -12.77 2.30
CA VAL A 53 -8.53 -14.09 1.73
C VAL A 53 -7.23 -14.90 1.65
N SER A 54 -7.21 -16.06 2.32
CA SER A 54 -6.11 -17.01 2.20
C SER A 54 -6.15 -17.67 0.82
N GLN A 55 -5.01 -17.73 0.15
CA GLN A 55 -4.88 -18.52 -1.08
C GLN A 55 -4.45 -19.94 -0.70
N PRO A 56 -5.10 -21.00 -1.20
CA PRO A 56 -4.89 -22.38 -0.75
C PRO A 56 -3.44 -22.87 -0.95
N ASP A 57 -2.71 -22.30 -1.90
CA ASP A 57 -1.32 -22.67 -2.23
C ASP A 57 -0.30 -21.56 -1.86
N SER A 58 -0.70 -20.54 -1.09
CA SER A 58 0.20 -19.43 -0.74
C SER A 58 0.13 -19.10 0.75
N ALA A 59 1.30 -18.99 1.38
CA ALA A 59 1.55 -18.44 2.72
C ALA A 59 1.15 -16.94 2.89
N LEU A 60 0.49 -16.38 1.87
CA LEU A 60 0.13 -14.98 1.76
C LEU A 60 -1.38 -14.88 1.60
N ALA A 61 -2.02 -14.22 2.56
CA ALA A 61 -3.40 -13.80 2.43
C ALA A 61 -3.43 -12.37 1.91
N ALA A 62 -4.18 -12.12 0.82
CA ALA A 62 -4.25 -10.82 0.18
C ALA A 62 -5.69 -10.38 -0.09
N ILE A 63 -5.93 -9.07 -0.05
CA ILE A 63 -7.20 -8.46 -0.43
C ILE A 63 -6.96 -7.25 -1.33
N GLY A 64 -7.64 -7.24 -2.48
CA GLY A 64 -7.72 -6.07 -3.35
C GLY A 64 -8.68 -5.05 -2.77
N LEU A 65 -8.23 -3.82 -2.60
CA LEU A 65 -9.06 -2.71 -2.12
C LEU A 65 -9.45 -1.82 -3.29
N GLN A 66 -10.76 -1.59 -3.44
CA GLN A 66 -11.31 -0.68 -4.44
C GLN A 66 -11.45 0.74 -3.89
N ASP A 67 -11.61 1.72 -4.79
CA ASP A 67 -11.82 3.13 -4.46
C ASP A 67 -10.82 3.71 -3.45
N ILE A 68 -9.55 3.38 -3.62
CA ILE A 68 -8.46 3.87 -2.79
C ILE A 68 -7.83 5.09 -3.45
N TYR A 69 -7.57 6.11 -2.64
CA TYR A 69 -7.05 7.39 -3.08
C TYR A 69 -5.85 7.80 -2.24
N MET A 70 -4.87 8.41 -2.90
CA MET A 70 -3.73 9.05 -2.26
C MET A 70 -3.85 10.57 -2.35
N LYS A 71 -3.58 11.26 -1.25
CA LYS A 71 -3.51 12.73 -1.22
C LYS A 71 -2.16 13.19 -1.75
N LEU A 72 -2.17 13.84 -2.92
CA LEU A 72 -0.98 14.32 -3.60
C LEU A 72 -0.92 15.84 -3.65
N PRO A 73 0.25 16.42 -3.34
CA PRO A 73 0.48 17.83 -3.57
C PRO A 73 0.58 18.11 -5.07
N TYR A 74 0.09 19.26 -5.50
CA TYR A 74 0.34 19.80 -6.84
C TYR A 74 0.61 21.30 -6.76
N PRO A 75 1.46 21.83 -7.64
CA PRO A 75 1.66 23.28 -7.74
C PRO A 75 0.37 23.92 -8.25
N ALA A 76 -0.10 24.94 -7.53
CA ALA A 76 -1.24 25.74 -7.92
C ALA A 76 -0.89 27.23 -7.82
N THR A 77 -1.65 28.06 -8.54
CA THR A 77 -1.50 29.52 -8.48
C THR A 77 -2.77 30.11 -7.89
N GLU A 78 -2.62 30.82 -6.79
CA GLU A 78 -3.74 31.53 -6.17
C GLU A 78 -4.21 32.71 -7.05
N ARG A 79 -5.41 33.24 -6.77
CA ARG A 79 -5.97 34.40 -7.50
C ARG A 79 -5.07 35.65 -7.44
N ASN A 80 -4.21 35.75 -6.44
CA ASN A 80 -3.23 36.83 -6.25
C ASN A 80 -1.91 36.60 -7.03
N GLY A 81 -1.78 35.49 -7.79
CA GLY A 81 -0.55 35.13 -8.50
C GLY A 81 0.51 34.42 -7.65
N GLN A 82 0.25 34.18 -6.37
CA GLN A 82 1.20 33.51 -5.49
C GLN A 82 1.21 32.00 -5.75
N ALA A 83 2.41 31.41 -5.84
CA ALA A 83 2.57 29.97 -5.95
C ALA A 83 2.21 29.31 -4.61
N THR A 84 1.27 28.37 -4.66
CA THR A 84 0.81 27.61 -3.50
C THR A 84 0.89 26.11 -3.78
N THR A 85 0.84 25.31 -2.72
CA THR A 85 0.75 23.84 -2.83
C THR A 85 -0.65 23.40 -2.42
N GLU A 86 -1.46 23.06 -3.41
CA GLU A 86 -2.76 22.45 -3.17
C GLU A 86 -2.65 20.92 -3.15
N TYR A 87 -3.75 20.25 -2.79
CA TYR A 87 -3.78 18.80 -2.70
C TYR A 87 -4.97 18.22 -3.44
N ARG A 88 -4.70 17.21 -4.26
CA ARG A 88 -5.71 16.42 -4.96
C ARG A 88 -5.72 14.98 -4.47
N LEU A 89 -6.87 14.33 -4.54
CA LEU A 89 -7.01 12.90 -4.29
C LEU A 89 -6.92 12.17 -5.62
N VAL A 90 -5.92 11.29 -5.75
CA VAL A 90 -5.68 10.52 -6.98
C VAL A 90 -6.04 9.07 -6.73
N PRO A 91 -6.85 8.43 -7.59
CA PRO A 91 -7.19 7.02 -7.46
C PRO A 91 -5.94 6.16 -7.64
N ILE A 92 -5.82 5.13 -6.81
CA ILE A 92 -4.77 4.12 -6.88
C ILE A 92 -5.38 2.73 -6.71
N ALA A 93 -4.77 1.73 -7.34
CA ALA A 93 -4.99 0.34 -6.94
C ALA A 93 -4.20 0.06 -5.66
N ALA A 94 -4.80 -0.65 -4.70
CA ALA A 94 -4.10 -1.09 -3.50
C ALA A 94 -4.40 -2.55 -3.19
N VAL A 95 -3.36 -3.29 -2.81
CA VAL A 95 -3.45 -4.67 -2.33
C VAL A 95 -2.84 -4.71 -0.94
N VAL A 96 -3.58 -5.28 0.00
CA VAL A 96 -3.08 -5.54 1.36
C VAL A 96 -2.75 -7.02 1.44
N ALA A 97 -1.53 -7.35 1.87
CA ALA A 97 -1.08 -8.71 2.07
C ALA A 97 -0.56 -8.89 3.51
N THR A 98 -0.94 -9.99 4.16
CA THR A 98 -0.40 -10.41 5.45
C THR A 98 0.16 -11.83 5.33
N ARG A 99 1.16 -12.13 6.16
CA ARG A 99 1.58 -13.52 6.40
C ARG A 99 0.60 -14.14 7.38
N LEU A 100 0.31 -15.43 7.20
CA LEU A 100 -0.49 -16.20 8.14
C LEU A 100 0.39 -16.64 9.32
N LYS A 101 -0.22 -16.75 10.51
CA LYS A 101 0.50 -17.19 11.72
C LYS A 101 0.96 -18.64 11.65
N GLU A 102 0.27 -19.48 10.87
CA GLU A 102 0.60 -20.90 10.67
C GLU A 102 2.01 -21.10 10.04
N ASP A 103 2.56 -20.07 9.41
CA ASP A 103 3.91 -20.08 8.81
C ASP A 103 5.02 -19.56 9.73
N GLU A 104 4.70 -18.99 10.90
CA GLU A 104 5.73 -18.54 11.85
C GLU A 104 6.44 -19.73 12.50
N GLU A 105 5.72 -20.84 12.74
CA GLU A 105 6.24 -22.06 13.36
C GLU A 105 7.17 -22.88 12.43
N SER A 106 6.97 -22.78 11.11
CA SER A 106 7.75 -23.54 10.11
C SER A 106 9.19 -23.01 9.93
N ASN A 107 9.43 -21.74 10.27
CA ASN A 107 10.71 -21.09 10.00
C ASN A 107 11.74 -21.26 11.14
N ASP A 108 11.29 -21.67 12.33
CA ASP A 108 12.17 -21.98 13.46
C ASP A 108 12.76 -23.40 13.36
N LEU A 109 12.14 -24.29 12.59
CA LEU A 109 12.68 -25.63 12.29
C LEU A 109 13.82 -25.60 11.27
N VAL A 110 13.84 -24.63 10.34
CA VAL A 110 14.89 -24.51 9.31
C VAL A 110 16.19 -23.93 9.88
N LYS A 111 16.12 -23.13 10.96
CA LYS A 111 17.31 -22.52 11.58
C LYS A 111 18.18 -23.51 12.36
N ASN A 112 17.64 -24.65 12.79
CA ASN A 112 18.35 -25.61 13.63
C ASN A 112 19.11 -26.71 12.87
N ASN A 113 18.97 -26.80 11.54
CA ASN A 113 19.63 -27.85 10.73
C ASN A 113 20.77 -27.31 9.83
N GLY A 114 21.30 -26.12 10.12
CA GLY A 114 22.47 -25.57 9.44
C GLY A 114 23.80 -26.16 9.93
N SER A 115 24.02 -27.47 9.81
CA SER A 115 25.35 -28.07 10.00
C SER A 115 26.16 -28.05 8.69
N ILE A 116 27.02 -27.03 8.60
CA ILE A 116 28.39 -27.01 8.05
C ILE A 116 28.61 -27.84 6.76
N PHE A 117 28.61 -27.16 5.61
CA PHE A 117 29.34 -27.64 4.43
C PHE A 117 30.79 -27.15 4.49
N HIS A 118 31.71 -28.08 4.73
CA HIS A 118 33.16 -27.87 4.60
C HIS A 118 33.53 -27.93 3.12
N ILE A 119 34.07 -26.84 2.58
CA ILE A 119 34.61 -26.78 1.21
C ILE A 119 36.12 -27.07 1.32
N PRO A 120 36.66 -28.12 0.68
CA PRO A 120 38.10 -28.35 0.68
C PRO A 120 38.76 -27.39 -0.32
N GLU A 121 39.78 -26.66 0.14
CA GLU A 121 40.70 -25.95 -0.74
C GLU A 121 41.62 -26.93 -1.48
N LYS A 122 41.96 -26.55 -2.70
CA LYS A 122 42.73 -27.33 -3.68
C LYS A 122 44.22 -27.26 -3.43
#